data_AF-X8CCH4-F1
#
_entry.id   AF-X8CCH4-F1
#
_cell.length_a   1.000
_cell.length_b   1.000
_cell.length_c   1.000
_cell.angle_alpha   90.00
_cell.angle_beta   90.00
_cell.angle_gamma   90.00
#
_symmetry.space_group_name_H-M   'P 1'
#
loop_
_entity.id
_entity.type
_entity.pdbx_description
1 polymer ?
#
loop_
_entity_poly.entity_id
_entity_poly.type
_entity_poly.pdbx_seq_one_letter_code
_entity_poly.pdbx_strand_id
1 'polypeptide(L)'
;MLSTADGLEIRPYTGGFVAMTGDGTAGHADWPHIGVALMQPRARGRITLVSPDPDVAPRIEHRYDSEPDDVADLRRGIDLAHELAGSTIGSATAVWSTSQHLCGTAPMGVDGDPRAVVDPRCRVYGIDNLWVIDGSVLPTITSRGPHATIVMIGHRASEFVSTR
;
A
#
# COMPACT_ATOMS: atom_id res chain seq x y z
N MET A 1 10.10 -6.86 13.25
CA MET A 1 9.51 -5.61 12.72
C MET A 1 9.52 -4.61 13.86
N LEU A 2 10.13 -3.45 13.66
CA LEU A 2 10.11 -2.33 14.60
C LEU A 2 9.13 -1.27 14.07
N SER A 3 8.43 -0.58 14.96
CA SER A 3 7.55 0.51 14.57
C SER A 3 7.67 1.66 15.53
N THR A 4 7.75 2.86 15.01
CA THR A 4 7.86 4.07 15.81
C THR A 4 6.49 4.65 16.12
N ALA A 5 6.41 5.52 17.12
CA ALA A 5 5.18 6.24 17.47
C ALA A 5 4.68 7.14 16.32
N ASP A 6 5.60 7.59 15.45
CA ASP A 6 5.31 8.46 14.32
C ASP A 6 4.89 7.70 13.04
N GLY A 7 4.57 6.40 13.16
CA GLY A 7 4.04 5.60 12.06
C GLY A 7 5.09 5.10 11.06
N LEU A 8 6.38 5.16 11.40
CA LEU A 8 7.45 4.54 10.62
C LEU A 8 7.52 3.04 10.90
N GLU A 9 7.70 2.24 9.84
CA GLU A 9 7.92 0.80 9.95
C GLU A 9 9.33 0.43 9.44
N ILE A 10 10.11 -0.26 10.27
CA ILE A 10 11.44 -0.78 9.95
C ILE A 10 11.38 -2.31 9.93
N ARG A 11 11.76 -2.90 8.79
CA ARG A 11 11.63 -4.34 8.54
C ARG A 11 12.98 -4.95 8.14
N PRO A 12 13.61 -5.75 9.01
CA PRO A 12 14.75 -6.57 8.60
C PRO A 12 14.25 -7.76 7.78
N TYR A 13 14.90 -8.04 6.65
CA TYR A 13 14.64 -9.21 5.84
C TYR A 13 15.90 -10.08 5.75
N THR A 14 15.74 -11.38 6.04
CA THR A 14 16.83 -12.38 6.00
C THR A 14 17.11 -12.93 4.59
N GLY A 15 16.31 -12.53 3.61
CA GLY A 15 16.56 -12.64 2.17
C GLY A 15 16.08 -11.34 1.51
N GLY A 16 16.59 -10.99 0.33
CA GLY A 16 16.31 -9.68 -0.25
C GLY A 16 14.83 -9.44 -0.52
N PHE A 17 14.36 -8.27 -0.09
CA PHE A 17 13.02 -7.80 -0.43
C PHE A 17 12.85 -7.71 -1.95
N VAL A 18 13.91 -7.37 -2.69
CA VAL A 18 13.96 -7.32 -4.16
C VAL A 18 13.80 -8.71 -4.79
N ALA A 19 14.48 -9.74 -4.29
CA ALA A 19 14.22 -11.12 -4.70
C ALA A 19 12.77 -11.59 -4.40
N MET A 20 12.12 -11.02 -3.39
CA MET A 20 10.75 -11.38 -2.99
C MET A 20 9.67 -10.60 -3.76
N THR A 21 9.91 -9.35 -4.13
CA THR A 21 8.93 -8.47 -4.81
C THR A 21 9.20 -8.28 -6.30
N GLY A 22 10.40 -8.65 -6.77
CA GLY A 22 10.85 -8.65 -8.16
C GLY A 22 11.18 -7.26 -8.70
N ASP A 23 12.42 -7.04 -9.12
CA ASP A 23 12.83 -5.92 -9.99
C ASP A 23 13.15 -6.37 -11.43
N GLY A 24 12.99 -7.67 -11.73
CA GLY A 24 13.33 -8.28 -13.01
C GLY A 24 14.75 -8.84 -13.09
N THR A 25 15.57 -8.74 -12.04
CA THR A 25 16.91 -9.36 -11.98
C THR A 25 16.84 -10.74 -11.33
N ALA A 26 16.57 -11.78 -12.13
CA ALA A 26 16.63 -13.14 -11.65
C ALA A 26 18.09 -13.54 -11.32
N GLY A 27 18.34 -14.03 -10.10
CA GLY A 27 19.49 -14.92 -9.85
C GLY A 27 20.67 -14.40 -9.04
N HIS A 28 20.56 -13.36 -8.21
CA HIS A 28 21.55 -13.10 -7.15
C HIS A 28 20.99 -13.41 -5.76
N ALA A 29 21.80 -14.04 -4.91
CA ALA A 29 21.51 -14.17 -3.50
C ALA A 29 21.63 -12.78 -2.86
N ASP A 30 20.50 -12.14 -2.62
CA ASP A 30 20.46 -10.83 -2.02
C ASP A 30 21.01 -10.86 -0.59
N TRP A 31 21.90 -9.92 -0.28
CA TRP A 31 22.32 -9.61 1.08
C TRP A 31 21.10 -9.27 1.95
N PRO A 32 21.17 -9.39 3.29
CA PRO A 32 20.10 -8.92 4.15
C PRO A 32 19.78 -7.44 3.89
N HIS A 33 18.50 -7.11 3.77
CA HIS A 33 18.04 -5.74 3.51
C HIS A 33 17.22 -5.21 4.70
N ILE A 34 17.30 -3.90 4.91
CA ILE A 34 16.40 -3.18 5.81
C ILE A 34 15.47 -2.32 4.98
N GLY A 35 14.16 -2.62 5.05
CA GLY A 35 13.12 -1.79 4.45
C GLY A 35 12.68 -0.69 5.41
N VAL A 36 12.60 0.53 4.90
CA VAL A 36 12.05 1.70 5.58
C VAL A 36 10.81 2.14 4.81
N ALA A 37 9.66 2.18 5.49
CA ALA A 37 8.39 2.52 4.86
C ALA A 37 7.50 3.40 5.77
N LEU A 38 6.72 4.28 5.15
CA LEU A 38 5.66 5.03 5.82
C LEU A 38 4.38 4.21 5.80
N MET A 39 3.73 4.06 6.97
CA MET A 39 2.46 3.35 7.04
C MET A 39 1.27 4.21 6.58
N GLN A 40 1.35 5.52 6.79
CA GLN A 40 0.31 6.47 6.43
C GLN A 40 0.91 7.65 5.68
N PRO A 41 1.40 7.44 4.43
CA PRO A 41 1.95 8.52 3.63
C PRO A 41 0.88 9.59 3.39
N ARG A 42 1.31 10.83 3.17
CA ARG A 42 0.47 11.95 2.71
C ARG A 42 0.21 11.84 1.21
N ALA A 43 1.19 11.38 0.45
CA ALA A 43 1.11 11.23 -0.99
C ALA A 43 -0.06 10.33 -1.41
N ARG A 44 -0.71 10.66 -2.53
CA ARG A 44 -1.83 9.88 -3.09
C ARG A 44 -1.59 9.63 -4.57
N GLY A 45 -1.55 8.36 -4.94
CA GLY A 45 -1.49 7.93 -6.34
C GLY A 45 -2.86 7.93 -7.03
N ARG A 46 -2.85 7.58 -8.32
CA ARG A 46 -4.06 7.41 -9.14
C ARG A 46 -3.86 6.29 -10.15
N ILE A 47 -4.92 5.55 -10.43
CA ILE A 47 -5.03 4.64 -11.56
C ILE A 47 -6.19 5.10 -12.46
N THR A 48 -5.96 5.17 -13.77
CA THR A 48 -6.98 5.61 -14.74
C THR A 48 -6.93 4.72 -15.99
N LEU A 49 -8.11 4.31 -16.48
CA LEU A 49 -8.21 3.67 -17.79
C LEU A 49 -7.90 4.67 -18.90
N VAL A 50 -7.15 4.25 -19.92
CA VAL A 50 -6.81 5.09 -21.09
C VAL A 50 -7.45 4.59 -22.38
N SER A 51 -8.12 3.44 -22.32
CA SER A 51 -8.76 2.76 -23.44
C SER A 51 -9.93 1.92 -22.90
N PRO A 52 -10.98 1.67 -23.69
CA PRO A 52 -11.99 0.65 -23.37
C PRO A 52 -11.49 -0.79 -23.62
N ASP A 53 -10.37 -0.97 -24.33
CA ASP A 53 -9.73 -2.28 -24.55
C ASP A 53 -9.05 -2.77 -23.25
N PRO A 54 -9.45 -3.92 -22.68
CA PRO A 54 -8.88 -4.43 -21.42
C PRO A 54 -7.42 -4.87 -21.53
N ASP A 55 -6.90 -5.12 -22.74
CA ASP A 55 -5.50 -5.51 -22.95
C ASP A 55 -4.55 -4.30 -22.95
N VAL A 56 -5.10 -3.08 -23.01
CA VAL A 56 -4.31 -1.85 -22.90
C VAL A 56 -4.05 -1.53 -21.44
N ALA A 57 -2.78 -1.50 -21.06
CA ALA A 57 -2.37 -1.18 -19.70
C ALA A 57 -2.94 0.19 -19.23
N PRO A 58 -3.47 0.27 -18.00
CA PRO A 58 -3.96 1.53 -17.44
C PRO A 58 -2.80 2.48 -17.16
N ARG A 59 -3.12 3.78 -17.03
CA ARG A 59 -2.17 4.76 -16.50
C ARG A 59 -2.11 4.65 -14.98
N ILE A 60 -0.92 4.33 -14.46
CA ILE A 60 -0.65 4.27 -13.02
C ILE A 60 0.30 5.41 -12.66
N GLU A 61 -0.14 6.28 -11.75
CA GLU A 61 0.64 7.39 -11.21
C GLU A 61 0.85 7.14 -9.72
N HIS A 62 2.02 6.64 -9.32
CA HIS A 62 2.31 6.32 -7.92
C HIS A 62 2.49 7.55 -7.03
N ARG A 63 3.20 8.57 -7.54
CA ARG A 63 3.47 9.85 -6.85
C ARG A 63 4.16 9.69 -5.48
N TYR A 64 5.00 8.67 -5.31
CA TYR A 64 5.62 8.36 -4.01
C TYR A 64 6.49 9.47 -3.44
N ASP A 65 7.07 10.32 -4.29
CA ASP A 65 7.95 11.42 -3.95
C ASP A 65 7.26 12.80 -4.06
N SER A 66 5.94 12.84 -4.26
CA SER A 66 5.24 14.11 -4.50
C SER A 66 5.06 14.97 -3.25
N GLU A 67 5.14 14.38 -2.06
CA GLU A 67 5.01 15.08 -0.78
C GLU A 67 6.39 15.20 -0.11
N PRO A 68 6.94 16.43 0.02
CA PRO A 68 8.28 16.63 0.58
C PRO A 68 8.42 16.10 2.01
N ASP A 69 7.36 16.18 2.81
CA ASP A 69 7.35 15.68 4.19
C ASP A 69 7.47 14.16 4.24
N ASP A 70 6.82 13.43 3.32
CA ASP A 70 6.95 11.98 3.24
C ASP A 70 8.40 11.58 2.91
N VAL A 71 9.04 12.30 1.98
CA VAL A 71 10.46 12.07 1.64
C VAL A 71 11.37 12.38 2.82
N ALA A 72 11.09 13.45 3.58
CA ALA A 72 11.83 13.80 4.79
C ALA A 72 11.67 12.73 5.87
N ASP A 73 10.46 12.19 6.06
CA ASP A 73 10.15 11.14 7.03
C ASP A 73 10.90 9.83 6.68
N LEU A 74 10.94 9.46 5.40
CA LEU A 74 11.73 8.31 4.92
C LEU A 74 13.23 8.48 5.15
N ARG A 75 13.79 9.68 4.92
CA ARG A 75 15.21 9.98 5.21
C ARG A 75 15.53 9.79 6.69
N ARG A 76 14.69 10.32 7.58
CA ARG A 76 14.86 10.10 9.04
C ARG A 76 14.81 8.63 9.40
N GLY A 77 13.94 7.85 8.74
CA GLY A 77 13.88 6.41 8.94
C GLY A 77 15.13 5.66 8.48
N ILE A 78 15.77 6.11 7.40
CA ILE A 78 17.05 5.58 6.93
C ILE A 78 18.16 5.91 7.94
N ASP A 79 18.22 7.15 8.44
CA ASP A 79 19.20 7.56 9.46
C ASP A 79 19.06 6.71 10.73
N LEU A 80 17.83 6.48 11.18
CA LEU A 80 17.54 5.62 12.33
C LEU A 80 17.94 4.15 12.07
N ALA A 81 17.69 3.64 10.87
CA ALA A 81 18.10 2.28 10.51
C ALA A 81 19.63 2.12 10.53
N HIS A 82 20.38 3.13 10.08
CA HIS A 82 21.84 3.15 10.19
C HIS A 82 22.30 3.24 11.64
N GLU A 83 21.70 4.09 12.45
CA GLU A 83 22.02 4.19 13.88
C GLU A 83 21.84 2.84 14.59
N LEU A 84 20.71 2.18 14.37
CA LEU A 84 20.37 0.92 15.02
C LEU A 84 21.27 -0.24 14.61
N ALA A 85 21.72 -0.28 13.35
CA ALA A 85 22.52 -1.38 12.85
C ALA A 85 24.04 -1.14 12.93
N GLY A 86 24.46 0.09 13.24
CA GLY A 86 25.87 0.48 13.36
C GLY A 86 26.66 0.18 12.08
N SER A 87 27.87 -0.37 12.23
CA SER A 87 28.76 -0.74 11.11
C SER A 87 28.37 -2.02 10.37
N THR A 88 27.26 -2.66 10.74
CA THR A 88 26.81 -3.95 10.17
C THR A 88 26.15 -3.79 8.80
N ILE A 89 25.64 -2.59 8.48
CA ILE A 89 25.10 -2.27 7.14
C ILE A 89 26.25 -1.72 6.30
N GLY A 90 26.56 -2.37 5.18
CA GLY A 90 27.47 -1.80 4.19
C GLY A 90 26.87 -0.52 3.61
N SER A 91 27.70 0.48 3.27
CA SER A 91 27.26 1.74 2.69
C SER A 91 26.69 1.51 1.27
N ALA A 92 25.43 1.09 1.21
CA ALA A 92 24.68 0.93 -0.03
C ALA A 92 23.72 2.12 -0.18
N THR A 93 23.58 2.60 -1.41
CA THR A 93 22.63 3.66 -1.73
C THR A 93 21.21 3.13 -1.54
N ALA A 94 20.35 3.91 -0.87
CA ALA A 94 18.94 3.55 -0.70
C ALA A 94 18.25 3.44 -2.07
N VAL A 95 17.41 2.42 -2.24
CA VAL A 95 16.65 2.15 -3.46
C VAL A 95 15.15 2.23 -3.15
N TRP A 96 14.39 2.85 -4.04
CA TRP A 96 12.93 2.91 -3.93
C TRP A 96 12.29 1.56 -4.21
N SER A 97 11.26 1.22 -3.43
CA SER A 97 10.39 0.09 -3.70
C SER A 97 8.98 0.36 -3.18
N THR A 98 8.01 -0.43 -3.65
CA THR A 98 6.67 -0.47 -3.07
C THR A 98 6.58 -1.51 -1.96
N SER A 99 5.85 -1.20 -0.89
CA SER A 99 5.48 -2.17 0.15
C SER A 99 4.34 -3.10 -0.28
N GLN A 100 3.83 -2.96 -1.50
CA GLN A 100 2.74 -3.78 -2.07
C GLN A 100 1.43 -3.71 -1.26
N HIS A 101 1.20 -2.61 -0.54
CA HIS A 101 0.02 -2.35 0.29
C HIS A 101 -0.96 -1.35 -0.36
N LEU A 102 -1.14 -1.41 -1.67
CA LEU A 102 -2.01 -0.47 -2.40
C LEU A 102 -3.49 -0.65 -1.97
N CYS A 103 -4.19 0.46 -1.75
CA CYS A 103 -5.58 0.46 -1.29
C CYS A 103 -6.31 1.78 -1.63
N GLY A 104 -7.63 1.81 -1.43
CA GLY A 104 -8.43 3.05 -1.43
C GLY A 104 -8.77 3.62 -2.82
N THR A 105 -8.72 2.82 -3.88
CA THR A 105 -9.06 3.28 -5.25
C THR A 105 -10.57 3.35 -5.52
N ALA A 106 -11.40 2.71 -4.70
CA ALA A 106 -12.87 2.71 -4.77
C ALA A 106 -13.47 2.88 -3.36
N PRO A 107 -13.18 3.99 -2.65
CA PRO A 107 -13.37 4.08 -1.21
C PRO A 107 -14.84 3.95 -0.81
N MET A 108 -15.05 3.30 0.32
CA MET A 108 -16.32 3.26 1.03
C MET A 108 -16.63 4.62 1.62
N GLY A 109 -17.90 5.04 1.61
CA GLY A 109 -18.33 6.26 2.28
C GLY A 109 -19.81 6.24 2.64
N VAL A 110 -20.26 7.33 3.24
CA VAL A 110 -21.67 7.54 3.58
C VAL A 110 -22.39 8.25 2.43
N ASP A 111 -23.72 8.20 2.44
CA ASP A 111 -24.53 8.90 1.45
C ASP A 111 -24.19 10.40 1.41
N GLY A 112 -23.91 10.90 0.20
CA GLY A 112 -23.51 12.28 -0.03
C GLY A 112 -22.00 12.54 0.04
N ASP A 113 -21.17 11.55 0.37
CA ASP A 113 -19.71 11.67 0.22
C ASP A 113 -19.34 11.69 -1.27
N PRO A 114 -18.81 12.82 -1.80
CA PRO A 114 -18.49 12.94 -3.23
C PRO A 114 -17.28 12.10 -3.66
N ARG A 115 -16.56 11.48 -2.71
CA ARG A 115 -15.42 10.60 -2.99
C ARG A 115 -15.80 9.12 -2.95
N ALA A 116 -16.94 8.77 -2.37
CA ALA A 116 -17.36 7.39 -2.18
C ALA A 116 -17.74 6.72 -3.50
N VAL A 117 -17.28 5.48 -3.67
CA VAL A 117 -17.65 4.59 -4.79
C VAL A 117 -18.59 3.50 -4.30
N VAL A 118 -18.42 3.05 -3.06
CA VAL A 118 -19.28 2.04 -2.43
C VAL A 118 -19.89 2.53 -1.12
N ASP A 119 -21.06 1.99 -0.79
CA ASP A 119 -21.73 2.21 0.50
C ASP A 119 -21.04 1.41 1.63
N PRO A 120 -21.46 1.57 2.91
CA PRO A 120 -20.89 0.82 4.04
C PRO A 120 -21.10 -0.71 3.99
N ARG A 121 -21.87 -1.20 3.02
CA ARG A 121 -22.11 -2.62 2.73
C ARG A 121 -21.40 -3.07 1.44
N CYS A 122 -20.43 -2.28 0.97
CA CYS A 122 -19.62 -2.54 -0.22
C CYS A 122 -20.41 -2.52 -1.54
N ARG A 123 -21.64 -1.99 -1.58
CA ARG A 123 -22.45 -1.88 -2.79
C ARG A 123 -22.01 -0.68 -3.61
N VAL A 124 -21.88 -0.84 -4.91
CA VAL A 124 -21.51 0.25 -5.80
C VAL A 124 -22.67 1.25 -5.90
N TYR A 125 -22.37 2.53 -5.65
CA TYR A 125 -23.37 3.58 -5.79
C TYR A 125 -23.87 3.69 -7.24
N GLY A 126 -25.19 3.76 -7.41
CA GLY A 126 -25.85 3.94 -8.71
C GLY A 126 -25.93 2.70 -9.59
N ILE A 127 -25.41 1.54 -9.14
CA ILE A 127 -25.46 0.28 -9.88
C ILE A 127 -26.10 -0.80 -9.02
N ASP A 128 -27.24 -1.33 -9.49
CA ASP A 128 -27.88 -2.45 -8.82
C ASP A 128 -27.06 -3.72 -8.96
N ASN A 129 -27.10 -4.55 -7.92
CA ASN A 129 -26.53 -5.90 -7.95
C ASN A 129 -25.01 -5.96 -8.18
N LEU A 130 -24.25 -4.95 -7.75
CA LEU A 130 -22.80 -4.91 -7.84
C LEU A 130 -22.12 -4.57 -6.51
N TRP A 131 -21.05 -5.30 -6.17
CA TRP A 131 -20.18 -5.04 -5.01
C TRP A 131 -18.71 -4.97 -5.44
N VAL A 132 -17.92 -4.25 -4.65
CA VAL A 132 -16.46 -4.32 -4.66
C VAL A 132 -15.98 -4.69 -3.26
N ILE A 133 -15.19 -5.76 -3.12
CA ILE A 133 -14.84 -6.33 -1.81
C ILE A 133 -13.34 -6.70 -1.81
N ASP A 134 -12.47 -5.70 -1.67
CA ASP A 134 -11.02 -5.85 -1.56
C ASP A 134 -10.39 -4.61 -0.88
N GLY A 135 -9.07 -4.43 -0.98
CA GLY A 135 -8.38 -3.25 -0.42
C GLY A 135 -8.78 -1.91 -1.04
N SER A 136 -9.40 -1.89 -2.22
CA SER A 136 -9.82 -0.66 -2.89
C SER A 136 -10.89 0.10 -2.11
N VAL A 137 -11.69 -0.59 -1.29
CA VAL A 137 -12.80 0.03 -0.54
C VAL A 137 -12.38 0.71 0.75
N LEU A 138 -11.11 0.59 1.14
CA LEU A 138 -10.62 1.24 2.35
C LEU A 138 -10.82 2.77 2.26
N PRO A 139 -11.60 3.39 3.17
CA PRO A 139 -11.86 4.84 3.15
C PRO A 139 -10.61 5.65 3.51
N THR A 140 -9.73 5.05 4.31
CA THR A 140 -8.46 5.61 4.75
C THR A 140 -7.39 4.52 4.79
N ILE A 141 -6.13 4.91 4.63
CA ILE A 141 -4.99 3.99 4.73
C ILE A 141 -4.90 3.50 6.18
N THR A 142 -4.86 2.18 6.35
CA THR A 142 -4.70 1.53 7.66
C THR A 142 -3.32 1.84 8.24
N SER A 143 -3.21 1.86 9.58
CA SER A 143 -1.92 2.09 10.25
C SER A 143 -0.92 0.92 10.10
N ARG A 144 -1.34 -0.18 9.46
CA ARG A 144 -0.60 -1.41 9.20
C ARG A 144 -0.95 -1.95 7.83
N GLY A 145 -0.19 -2.94 7.36
CA GLY A 145 -0.48 -3.65 6.11
C GLY A 145 -1.95 -4.09 6.02
N PRO A 146 -2.64 -3.85 4.89
CA PRO A 146 -4.10 -3.93 4.82
C PRO A 146 -4.63 -5.37 4.76
N HIS A 147 -3.76 -6.37 4.64
CA HIS A 147 -4.17 -7.77 4.43
C HIS A 147 -5.21 -8.27 5.44
N ALA A 148 -4.94 -8.11 6.75
CA ALA A 148 -5.89 -8.54 7.77
C ALA A 148 -7.23 -7.79 7.67
N THR A 149 -7.19 -6.50 7.37
CA THR A 149 -8.40 -5.68 7.17
C THR A 149 -9.19 -6.14 5.94
N ILE A 150 -8.52 -6.48 4.85
CA ILE A 150 -9.15 -6.99 3.63
C ILE A 150 -9.84 -8.33 3.89
N VAL A 151 -9.20 -9.24 4.63
CA VAL A 151 -9.82 -10.52 5.03
C VAL A 151 -11.08 -10.28 5.86
N MET A 152 -11.05 -9.33 6.81
CA MET A 152 -12.21 -8.97 7.63
C MET A 152 -13.34 -8.35 6.81
N ILE A 153 -13.02 -7.48 5.84
CA ILE A 153 -13.99 -6.91 4.89
C ILE A 153 -14.65 -8.04 4.10
N GLY A 154 -13.86 -8.96 3.53
CA GLY A 154 -14.37 -10.11 2.80
C GLY A 154 -15.32 -10.97 3.63
N HIS A 155 -14.91 -11.29 4.86
CA HIS A 155 -15.74 -12.07 5.79
C HIS A 155 -17.07 -11.36 6.09
N ARG A 156 -17.02 -10.07 6.45
CA ARG A 156 -18.24 -9.31 6.77
C ARG A 156 -19.15 -9.13 5.55
N ALA A 157 -18.59 -8.83 4.39
CA ALA A 157 -19.36 -8.62 3.17
C ALA A 157 -20.05 -9.91 2.67
N SER A 158 -19.52 -11.09 3.02
CA SER A 158 -20.16 -12.36 2.69
C SER A 158 -21.60 -12.46 3.23
N GLU A 159 -21.87 -11.88 4.40
CA GLU A 159 -23.22 -11.82 4.99
C GLU A 159 -24.14 -10.91 4.18
N PHE A 160 -23.63 -9.78 3.67
CA PHE A 160 -24.42 -8.82 2.88
C PHE A 160 -24.81 -9.35 1.51
N VAL A 161 -23.95 -10.18 0.92
CA VAL A 161 -24.18 -10.80 -0.38
C VAL A 161 -25.10 -12.02 -0.24
N SER A 162 -24.94 -12.81 0.83
CA SER A 162 -25.68 -14.06 1.03
C SER A 162 -27.11 -13.88 1.56
N THR A 163 -27.42 -12.74 2.18
CA THR A 163 -28.76 -12.42 2.72
C THR A 163 -29.70 -11.77 1.70
N ARG A 164 -29.54 -12.15 0.43
CA ARG A 164 -30.38 -11.70 -0.68
C ARG A 164 -31.33 -12.76 -1.17
#